data_AF-A0A523Y0G1-F1
#
_entry.id   AF-A0A523Y0G1-F1
#
_cell.length_a   1.000
_cell.length_b   1.000
_cell.length_c   1.000
_cell.angle_alpha   90.00
_cell.angle_beta   90.00
_cell.angle_gamma   90.00
#
_symmetry.space_group_name_H-M   'P 1'
#
loop_
_entity.id
_entity.type
_entity.pdbx_description
1 polymer ?
#
loop_
_entity_poly.entity_id
_entity_poly.type
_entity_poly.pdbx_seq_one_letter_code
_entity_poly.pdbx_strand_id
1 'polypeptide(L)'
;MAKSLRLGFQATMIMSEYNRDQLEALLMVRQYLGGLSRSRIGQIKRWIQPYLRFRGDVEDFQKKHFSEICTQRCFASHTSACCNREGIVTFFADVVINVLLSSTREVAALLRILSQDRGGFKCVYLTENGCLWHMKPIVCEMFLCKHAKDAVLEKDSSLRTQWEKFYRRERRYTWPSTPVLLDKLEELFIRAGFDSPLMYFHHSPGLLRVKNLSVKKHPKKPA
;
A
#
# COMPACT_ATOMS: atom_id res chain seq x y z
N MET A 1 -18.65 57.14 8.89
CA MET A 1 -18.67 55.76 9.44
C MET A 1 -18.02 54.83 8.43
N ALA A 2 -16.78 54.43 8.69
CA ALA A 2 -16.03 53.51 7.84
C ALA A 2 -16.31 52.06 8.27
N LYS A 3 -16.74 51.21 7.35
CA LYS A 3 -16.68 49.75 7.51
C LYS A 3 -15.80 49.17 6.42
N SER A 4 -14.52 49.06 6.76
CA SER A 4 -13.60 48.09 6.17
C SER A 4 -14.05 46.69 6.58
N LEU A 5 -14.35 45.83 5.62
CA LEU A 5 -14.56 44.40 5.83
C LEU A 5 -13.70 43.62 4.83
N ARG A 6 -12.44 43.51 5.25
CA ARG A 6 -11.54 42.34 5.18
C ARG A 6 -11.81 41.36 4.04
N LEU A 7 -10.86 41.36 3.11
CA LEU A 7 -10.51 40.24 2.24
C LEU A 7 -10.58 38.91 2.99
N GLY A 8 -11.42 38.01 2.50
CA GLY A 8 -11.50 36.63 2.95
C GLY A 8 -10.21 35.88 2.61
N PHE A 9 -9.45 35.60 3.67
CA PHE A 9 -8.71 34.38 3.92
C PHE A 9 -8.57 33.42 2.70
N GLN A 10 -7.50 33.57 1.93
CA GLN A 10 -6.99 32.44 1.13
C GLN A 10 -6.46 31.41 2.13
N ALA A 11 -7.27 30.38 2.39
CA ALA A 11 -6.80 29.19 3.06
C ALA A 11 -5.75 28.53 2.16
N THR A 12 -4.47 28.77 2.44
CA THR A 12 -3.37 27.95 1.95
C THR A 12 -3.68 26.53 2.44
N MET A 13 -4.13 25.64 1.54
CA MET A 13 -4.40 24.24 1.91
C MET A 13 -3.07 23.61 2.34
N ILE A 14 -2.91 23.41 3.65
CA ILE A 14 -1.79 22.65 4.22
C ILE A 14 -2.03 21.20 3.84
N MET A 15 -1.14 20.64 3.01
CA MET A 15 -1.12 19.22 2.67
C MET A 15 -1.02 18.38 3.95
N SER A 16 -1.84 17.33 4.07
CA SER A 16 -1.78 16.45 5.24
C SER A 16 -0.43 15.73 5.33
N GLU A 17 -0.04 15.36 6.55
CA GLU A 17 1.16 14.55 6.79
C GLU A 17 1.10 13.22 6.01
N TYR A 18 -0.07 12.58 6.01
CA TYR A 18 -0.29 11.38 5.18
C TYR A 18 0.02 11.65 3.71
N ASN A 19 -0.56 12.69 3.10
CA ASN A 19 -0.34 12.98 1.69
C ASN A 19 1.12 13.35 1.41
N ARG A 20 1.75 14.12 2.29
CA ARG A 20 3.17 14.50 2.20
C ARG A 20 4.06 13.27 2.17
N ASP A 21 3.91 12.38 3.16
CA ASP A 21 4.76 11.20 3.32
C ASP A 21 4.61 10.23 2.13
N GLN A 22 3.37 10.07 1.62
CA GLN A 22 3.09 9.28 0.41
C GLN A 22 3.70 9.91 -0.85
N LEU A 23 3.59 11.24 -0.99
CA LEU A 23 4.11 11.99 -2.13
C LEU A 23 5.64 11.91 -2.17
N GLU A 24 6.31 12.13 -1.04
CA GLU A 24 7.76 12.05 -0.91
C GLU A 24 8.28 10.64 -1.25
N ALA A 25 7.62 9.59 -0.73
CA ALA A 25 7.97 8.22 -1.07
C ALA A 25 7.82 7.93 -2.58
N LEU A 26 6.74 8.39 -3.22
CA LEU A 26 6.55 8.23 -4.67
C LEU A 26 7.62 8.94 -5.48
N LEU A 27 7.98 10.18 -5.11
CA LEU A 27 9.02 10.95 -5.78
C LEU A 27 10.39 10.28 -5.66
N MET A 28 10.73 9.82 -4.44
CA MET A 28 11.94 9.09 -4.12
C MET A 28 12.07 7.80 -4.94
N VAL A 29 11.01 6.99 -4.94
CA VAL A 29 10.95 5.74 -5.72
C VAL A 29 11.10 6.01 -7.21
N ARG A 30 10.35 6.98 -7.74
CA ARG A 30 10.42 7.36 -9.15
C ARG A 30 11.83 7.81 -9.55
N GLN A 31 12.47 8.65 -8.74
CA GLN A 31 13.81 9.15 -8.99
C GLN A 31 14.83 8.02 -9.01
N TYR A 32 14.86 7.20 -7.95
CA TYR A 32 15.86 6.13 -7.84
C TYR A 32 15.70 5.10 -8.94
N LEU A 33 14.49 4.59 -9.17
CA LEU A 33 14.24 3.58 -10.21
C LEU A 33 14.50 4.12 -11.61
N GLY A 34 14.23 5.41 -11.86
CA GLY A 34 14.54 6.08 -13.13
C GLY A 34 16.04 6.16 -13.44
N GLY A 35 16.89 6.13 -12.42
CA GLY A 35 18.35 6.11 -12.57
C GLY A 35 18.97 4.71 -12.71
N LEU A 36 18.20 3.63 -12.56
CA LEU A 36 18.73 2.28 -12.61
C LEU A 36 18.85 1.73 -14.04
N SER A 37 19.86 0.88 -14.25
CA SER A 37 20.00 0.14 -15.51
C SER A 37 18.85 -0.85 -15.72
N ARG A 38 18.55 -1.16 -16.98
CA ARG A 38 17.53 -2.17 -17.34
C ARG A 38 17.80 -3.53 -16.69
N SER A 39 19.05 -3.93 -16.56
CA SER A 39 19.45 -5.18 -15.90
C SER A 39 19.07 -5.17 -14.42
N ARG A 40 19.32 -4.06 -13.71
CA ARG A 40 18.96 -3.92 -12.31
C ARG A 40 17.46 -3.88 -12.09
N ILE A 41 16.72 -3.15 -12.93
CA ILE A 41 15.24 -3.19 -12.93
C ILE A 41 14.73 -4.61 -13.17
N GLY A 42 15.30 -5.33 -14.14
CA GLY A 42 14.97 -6.74 -14.41
C GLY A 42 15.23 -7.65 -13.21
N GLN A 43 16.31 -7.42 -12.47
CA GLN A 43 16.60 -8.15 -11.24
C GLN A 43 15.57 -7.91 -10.14
N ILE A 44 15.18 -6.65 -9.91
CA ILE A 44 14.15 -6.31 -8.92
C ILE A 44 12.80 -6.91 -9.34
N LYS A 45 12.46 -6.83 -10.63
CA LYS A 45 11.26 -7.48 -11.18
C LYS A 45 11.24 -8.98 -10.91
N ARG A 46 12.38 -9.69 -11.03
CA ARG A 46 12.47 -11.12 -10.66
C ARG A 46 12.23 -11.37 -9.17
N TRP A 47 12.68 -10.49 -8.28
CA TRP A 47 12.42 -10.63 -6.83
C TRP A 47 10.94 -10.55 -6.50
N ILE A 48 10.19 -9.67 -7.18
CA ILE A 48 8.76 -9.47 -6.90
C ILE A 48 7.85 -10.49 -7.59
N GLN A 49 8.32 -11.25 -8.59
CA GLN A 49 7.50 -12.21 -9.34
C GLN A 49 6.67 -13.18 -8.46
N PRO A 50 7.23 -13.82 -7.41
CA PRO A 50 6.43 -14.68 -6.55
C PRO A 50 5.33 -13.93 -5.80
N TYR A 51 5.59 -12.68 -5.42
CA TYR A 51 4.60 -11.82 -4.78
C TYR A 51 3.50 -11.42 -5.76
N LEU A 52 3.84 -11.05 -7.00
CA LEU A 52 2.85 -10.73 -8.03
C LEU A 52 1.90 -11.90 -8.31
N ARG A 53 2.40 -13.14 -8.37
CA ARG A 53 1.55 -14.34 -8.49
C ARG A 53 0.61 -14.49 -7.30
N PHE A 54 1.11 -14.27 -6.08
CA PHE A 54 0.25 -14.26 -4.90
C PHE A 54 -0.84 -13.18 -4.97
N ARG A 55 -0.50 -11.96 -5.40
CA ARG A 55 -1.46 -10.87 -5.56
C ARG A 55 -2.52 -11.19 -6.61
N GLY A 56 -2.13 -11.79 -7.74
CA GLY A 56 -3.07 -12.27 -8.76
C GLY A 56 -4.04 -13.31 -8.22
N ASP A 57 -3.56 -14.32 -7.49
CA ASP A 57 -4.45 -15.34 -6.92
C ASP A 57 -5.48 -14.75 -5.93
N VAL A 58 -5.08 -13.73 -5.15
CA VAL A 58 -5.97 -13.03 -4.21
C VAL A 58 -6.99 -12.19 -4.97
N GLU A 59 -6.55 -11.45 -6.00
CA GLU A 59 -7.42 -10.63 -6.84
C GLU A 59 -8.47 -11.50 -7.55
N ASP A 60 -8.06 -12.64 -8.13
CA ASP A 60 -8.97 -13.58 -8.78
C ASP A 60 -10.01 -14.13 -7.81
N PHE A 61 -9.59 -14.49 -6.59
CA PHE A 61 -10.51 -14.93 -5.54
C PHE A 61 -11.51 -13.82 -5.16
N GLN A 62 -11.04 -12.59 -4.98
CA GLN A 62 -11.92 -11.47 -4.65
C GLN A 62 -12.88 -11.13 -5.78
N LYS A 63 -12.40 -11.11 -7.02
CA LYS A 63 -13.23 -10.87 -8.19
C LYS A 63 -14.33 -11.91 -8.32
N LYS A 64 -14.01 -13.18 -8.06
CA LYS A 64 -14.96 -14.29 -8.15
C LYS A 64 -16.01 -14.30 -7.04
N HIS A 65 -15.63 -13.98 -5.81
CA HIS A 65 -16.48 -14.21 -4.64
C HIS A 65 -17.00 -12.93 -3.95
N PHE A 66 -16.40 -11.77 -4.22
CA PHE A 66 -16.68 -10.53 -3.50
C PHE A 66 -17.05 -9.35 -4.40
N SER A 67 -16.96 -9.48 -5.72
CA SER A 67 -17.23 -8.37 -6.66
C SER A 67 -18.63 -7.78 -6.49
N GLU A 68 -19.66 -8.61 -6.34
CA GLU A 68 -21.04 -8.12 -6.15
C GLU A 68 -21.20 -7.32 -4.83
N ILE A 69 -20.52 -7.75 -3.77
CA ILE A 69 -20.64 -7.13 -2.44
C ILE A 69 -19.78 -5.87 -2.36
N CYS A 70 -18.52 -5.96 -2.79
CA CYS A 70 -17.55 -4.88 -2.68
C CYS A 70 -17.77 -3.82 -3.77
N THR A 71 -17.99 -4.20 -5.04
CA THR A 71 -18.15 -3.23 -6.15
C THR A 71 -19.47 -2.49 -6.07
N GLN A 72 -20.60 -3.17 -5.88
CA GLN A 72 -21.91 -2.50 -5.90
C GLN A 72 -22.16 -1.67 -4.64
N ARG A 73 -21.71 -2.12 -3.45
CA ARG A 73 -21.99 -1.38 -2.21
C ARG A 73 -20.90 -0.39 -1.84
N CYS A 74 -19.61 -0.72 -1.98
CA CYS A 74 -18.56 0.17 -1.46
C CYS A 74 -18.10 1.23 -2.46
N PHE A 75 -18.09 0.88 -3.76
CA PHE A 75 -17.67 1.80 -4.82
C PHE A 75 -18.83 2.65 -5.35
N ALA A 76 -20.03 2.09 -5.60
CA ALA A 76 -21.15 2.89 -6.12
C ALA A 76 -21.76 3.86 -5.09
N SER A 77 -21.74 3.52 -3.79
CA SER A 77 -22.28 4.41 -2.75
C SER A 77 -21.28 5.46 -2.26
N HIS A 78 -20.03 5.43 -2.75
CA HIS A 78 -18.89 6.21 -2.25
C HIS A 78 -18.64 6.11 -0.73
N THR A 79 -19.35 5.21 -0.03
CA THR A 79 -19.24 5.07 1.42
C THR A 79 -18.04 4.25 1.85
N SER A 80 -17.40 3.49 0.94
CA SER A 80 -16.22 2.63 1.17
C SER A 80 -16.03 2.31 2.66
N ALA A 81 -16.90 1.45 3.22
CA ALA A 81 -16.87 1.10 4.64
C ALA A 81 -15.54 0.46 5.09
N CYS A 82 -14.70 0.11 4.10
CA CYS A 82 -13.41 -0.54 4.23
C CYS A 82 -12.21 0.43 4.23
N CYS A 83 -12.41 1.71 3.90
CA CYS A 83 -11.32 2.69 3.75
C CYS A 83 -11.62 3.93 4.58
N ASN A 84 -10.66 4.32 5.42
CA ASN A 84 -10.63 5.66 6.00
C ASN A 84 -9.72 6.54 5.12
N ARG A 85 -10.05 7.83 4.96
CA ARG A 85 -9.47 8.74 3.96
C ARG A 85 -7.95 8.71 3.91
N GLU A 86 -7.34 8.71 5.09
CA GLU A 86 -5.90 8.72 5.33
C GLU A 86 -5.51 7.56 6.27
N GLY A 87 -6.28 6.47 6.29
CA GLY A 87 -6.12 5.39 7.27
C GLY A 87 -5.54 4.09 6.73
N ILE A 88 -5.22 4.02 5.43
CA ILE A 88 -4.59 2.84 4.85
C ILE A 88 -3.08 2.95 5.05
N VAL A 89 -2.55 2.11 5.94
CA VAL A 89 -1.10 1.89 6.04
C VAL A 89 -0.59 1.42 4.68
N THR A 90 0.34 2.18 4.11
CA THR A 90 1.00 1.85 2.84
C THR A 90 2.47 1.66 3.16
N PHE A 91 2.99 0.44 2.92
CA PHE A 91 4.41 0.20 3.12
C PHE A 91 5.20 0.86 1.99
N PHE A 92 6.42 1.32 2.28
CA PHE A 92 7.31 1.87 1.24
C PHE A 92 7.49 0.88 0.07
N ALA A 93 7.58 -0.41 0.38
CA ALA A 93 7.64 -1.47 -0.63
C ALA A 93 6.39 -1.59 -1.52
N ASP A 94 5.19 -1.22 -1.04
CA ASP A 94 4.00 -1.13 -1.91
C ASP A 94 4.21 -0.05 -2.97
N VAL A 95 4.78 1.11 -2.58
CA VAL A 95 5.11 2.22 -3.49
C VAL A 95 6.13 1.76 -4.55
N VAL A 96 7.20 1.07 -4.12
CA VAL A 96 8.24 0.52 -5.02
C VAL A 96 7.63 -0.39 -6.07
N ILE A 97 6.81 -1.35 -5.65
CA ILE A 97 6.19 -2.32 -6.56
C ILE A 97 5.22 -1.61 -7.50
N ASN A 98 4.39 -0.71 -6.99
CA ASN A 98 3.45 0.03 -7.81
C ASN A 98 4.15 0.87 -8.90
N VAL A 99 5.22 1.60 -8.57
CA VAL A 99 5.98 2.37 -9.57
C VAL A 99 6.67 1.47 -10.60
N LEU A 100 7.15 0.28 -10.21
CA LEU A 100 7.75 -0.69 -11.16
C LEU A 100 6.76 -1.25 -12.19
N LEU A 101 5.48 -1.27 -11.85
CA LEU A 101 4.39 -1.79 -12.68
C LEU A 101 3.64 -0.70 -13.45
N SER A 102 3.63 0.51 -12.90
CA SER A 102 2.90 1.66 -13.45
C SER A 102 3.63 2.30 -14.63
N SER A 103 2.86 2.79 -15.59
CA SER A 103 3.30 3.76 -16.58
C SER A 103 3.60 5.13 -15.94
N THR A 104 4.37 5.96 -16.65
CA THR A 104 4.64 7.35 -16.21
C THR A 104 3.35 8.14 -15.99
N ARG A 105 2.31 7.89 -16.79
CA ARG A 105 1.00 8.56 -16.67
C ARG A 105 0.27 8.16 -15.39
N GLU A 106 0.26 6.88 -15.04
CA GLU A 106 -0.33 6.38 -13.79
C GLU A 106 0.40 6.96 -12.56
N VAL A 107 1.74 6.97 -12.57
CA VAL A 107 2.52 7.60 -11.49
C VAL A 107 2.25 9.10 -11.39
N ALA A 108 2.15 9.80 -12.52
CA ALA A 108 1.82 11.23 -12.53
C ALA A 108 0.41 11.52 -12.00
N ALA A 109 -0.54 10.60 -12.17
CA ALA A 109 -1.88 10.74 -11.59
C ALA A 109 -1.85 10.62 -10.06
N LEU A 110 -1.07 9.67 -9.51
CA LEU A 110 -0.87 9.51 -8.07
C LEU A 110 -0.21 10.75 -7.44
N LEU A 111 0.85 11.28 -8.05
CA LEU A 111 1.50 12.50 -7.56
C LEU A 111 0.53 13.68 -7.54
N ARG A 112 -0.25 13.84 -8.61
CA ARG A 112 -1.22 14.94 -8.73
C ARG A 112 -2.30 14.87 -7.64
N ILE A 113 -2.88 13.70 -7.41
CA ILE A 113 -3.98 13.58 -6.43
C ILE A 113 -3.50 13.85 -5.00
N LEU A 114 -2.27 13.44 -4.67
CA LEU A 114 -1.68 13.69 -3.36
C LEU A 114 -1.34 15.18 -3.15
N SER A 115 -0.83 15.85 -4.18
CA SER A 115 -0.50 17.28 -4.09
C SER A 115 -1.71 18.22 -4.19
N GLN A 116 -2.80 17.76 -4.80
CA GLN A 116 -3.98 18.58 -5.08
C GLN A 116 -5.21 18.11 -4.32
N ASP A 117 -5.07 17.27 -3.29
CA ASP A 117 -6.23 16.69 -2.62
C ASP A 117 -7.15 17.79 -2.07
N ARG A 118 -8.40 17.81 -2.56
CA ARG A 118 -9.41 18.84 -2.24
C ARG A 118 -10.54 18.34 -1.34
N GLY A 119 -10.50 17.11 -0.85
CA GLY A 119 -11.69 16.51 -0.24
C GLY A 119 -12.39 15.52 -1.19
N GLY A 120 -13.60 15.06 -0.83
CA GLY A 120 -14.43 14.20 -1.70
C GLY A 120 -14.57 12.75 -1.23
N PHE A 121 -13.69 11.86 -1.68
CA PHE A 121 -13.81 10.42 -1.41
C PHE A 121 -13.22 9.98 -0.06
N LYS A 122 -13.65 8.81 0.44
CA LYS A 122 -13.08 8.19 1.67
C LYS A 122 -11.70 7.55 1.47
N CYS A 123 -11.07 7.72 0.33
CA CYS A 123 -9.68 7.34 0.06
C CYS A 123 -9.14 8.32 -0.97
N VAL A 124 -7.99 8.94 -0.71
CA VAL A 124 -7.37 9.92 -1.64
C VAL A 124 -7.05 9.31 -3.01
N TYR A 125 -6.85 8.00 -3.08
CA TYR A 125 -6.54 7.29 -4.33
C TYR A 125 -7.77 6.80 -5.09
N LEU A 126 -8.98 7.01 -4.56
CA LEU A 126 -10.20 6.57 -5.21
C LEU A 126 -10.77 7.68 -6.11
N THR A 127 -11.09 7.33 -7.35
CA THR A 127 -11.73 8.21 -8.33
C THR A 127 -12.97 7.53 -8.91
N GLU A 128 -13.72 8.25 -9.74
CA GLU A 128 -14.85 7.71 -10.50
C GLU A 128 -14.44 6.53 -11.40
N ASN A 129 -13.18 6.50 -11.84
CA ASN A 129 -12.63 5.41 -12.66
C ASN A 129 -12.02 4.28 -11.83
N GLY A 130 -12.22 4.30 -10.51
CA GLY A 130 -11.66 3.33 -9.56
C GLY A 130 -10.36 3.81 -8.90
N CYS A 131 -9.64 2.85 -8.33
CA CYS A 131 -8.40 3.11 -7.60
C CYS A 131 -7.26 3.49 -8.54
N LEU A 132 -6.48 4.52 -8.19
CA LEU A 132 -5.33 4.97 -8.96
C LEU A 132 -4.08 4.10 -8.80
N TRP A 133 -4.05 3.20 -7.80
CA TRP A 133 -2.98 2.23 -7.68
C TRP A 133 -3.11 1.17 -8.76
N HIS A 134 -2.04 0.97 -9.55
CA HIS A 134 -1.95 -0.16 -10.46
C HIS A 134 -1.99 -1.48 -9.69
N MET A 135 -1.29 -1.53 -8.54
CA MET A 135 -1.40 -2.62 -7.58
C MET A 135 -1.67 -2.03 -6.20
N LYS A 136 -2.82 -2.34 -5.62
CA LYS A 136 -3.25 -1.80 -4.31
C LYS A 136 -2.20 -2.11 -3.22
N PRO A 137 -2.07 -1.27 -2.17
CA PRO A 137 -1.29 -1.64 -0.99
C PRO A 137 -1.74 -2.99 -0.42
N ILE A 138 -0.82 -3.81 0.08
CA ILE A 138 -1.16 -5.15 0.57
C ILE A 138 -2.23 -5.16 1.67
N VAL A 139 -2.19 -4.16 2.55
CA VAL A 139 -3.18 -3.97 3.62
C VAL A 139 -4.58 -3.76 3.02
N CYS A 140 -4.69 -3.00 1.93
CA CYS A 140 -5.95 -2.78 1.24
C CYS A 140 -6.45 -4.05 0.55
N GLU A 141 -5.56 -4.82 -0.08
CA GLU A 141 -5.92 -6.06 -0.77
C GLU A 141 -6.37 -7.14 0.23
N MET A 142 -5.68 -7.30 1.35
CA MET A 142 -5.95 -8.36 2.33
C MET A 142 -7.05 -8.01 3.32
N PHE A 143 -7.76 -6.89 3.08
CA PHE A 143 -8.85 -6.43 3.92
C PHE A 143 -10.21 -6.88 3.39
N LEU A 144 -10.97 -7.54 4.26
CA LEU A 144 -12.40 -7.78 4.07
C LEU A 144 -13.15 -7.22 5.28
N CYS A 145 -14.16 -6.38 5.04
CA CYS A 145 -15.00 -5.87 6.11
C CYS A 145 -15.85 -6.98 6.73
N LYS A 146 -16.37 -6.74 7.94
CA LYS A 146 -17.24 -7.70 8.64
C LYS A 146 -18.40 -8.15 7.77
N HIS A 147 -19.10 -7.23 7.12
CA HIS A 147 -20.21 -7.56 6.23
C HIS A 147 -19.82 -8.53 5.10
N ALA A 148 -18.68 -8.31 4.44
CA ALA A 148 -18.18 -9.19 3.39
C ALA A 148 -17.82 -10.58 3.94
N LYS A 149 -17.19 -10.64 5.12
CA LYS A 149 -16.86 -11.90 5.80
C LYS A 149 -18.13 -12.69 6.15
N ASP A 150 -19.10 -12.05 6.77
CA ASP A 150 -20.36 -12.67 7.18
C ASP A 150 -21.18 -13.15 5.97
N ALA A 151 -21.14 -12.40 4.86
CA ALA A 151 -21.91 -12.71 3.67
C ALA A 151 -21.33 -13.86 2.84
N VAL A 152 -20.00 -14.05 2.85
CA VAL A 152 -19.30 -15.01 1.98
C VAL A 152 -18.58 -16.10 2.78
N LEU A 153 -17.72 -15.72 3.73
CA LEU A 153 -16.84 -16.67 4.42
C LEU A 153 -17.55 -17.44 5.53
N GLU A 154 -18.46 -16.82 6.27
CA GLU A 154 -19.20 -17.51 7.35
C GLU A 154 -20.25 -18.49 6.81
N LYS A 155 -20.61 -18.37 5.53
CA LYS A 155 -21.55 -19.28 4.85
C LYS A 155 -20.87 -20.46 4.15
N ASP A 156 -19.55 -20.37 3.91
CA ASP A 156 -18.78 -21.38 3.19
C ASP A 156 -17.40 -21.60 3.81
N SER A 157 -17.24 -22.73 4.51
CA SER A 157 -16.01 -23.11 5.19
C SER A 157 -14.84 -23.38 4.23
N SER A 158 -15.11 -23.75 2.97
CA SER A 158 -14.09 -23.93 1.94
C SER A 158 -13.50 -22.57 1.55
N LEU A 159 -14.36 -21.58 1.31
CA LEU A 159 -13.91 -20.21 0.99
C LEU A 159 -13.16 -19.58 2.16
N ARG A 160 -13.62 -19.80 3.40
CA ARG A 160 -12.89 -19.40 4.60
C ARG A 160 -11.50 -20.02 4.66
N THR A 161 -11.41 -21.33 4.45
CA THR A 161 -10.12 -22.04 4.43
C THR A 161 -9.20 -21.51 3.33
N GLN A 162 -9.74 -21.18 2.16
CA GLN A 162 -8.98 -20.58 1.07
C GLN A 162 -8.47 -19.18 1.44
N TRP A 163 -9.31 -18.35 2.08
CA TRP A 163 -8.91 -17.02 2.57
C TRP A 163 -7.80 -17.09 3.62
N GLU A 164 -7.89 -18.03 4.56
CA GLU A 164 -6.84 -18.27 5.55
C GLU A 164 -5.51 -18.70 4.91
N LYS A 165 -5.54 -19.47 3.81
CA LYS A 165 -4.34 -19.77 3.04
C LYS A 165 -3.70 -18.51 2.46
N PHE A 166 -4.47 -17.51 2.04
CA PHE A 166 -3.93 -16.23 1.60
C PHE A 166 -3.27 -15.44 2.73
N TYR A 167 -3.86 -15.37 3.92
CA TYR A 167 -3.19 -14.75 5.09
C TYR A 167 -1.86 -15.43 5.43
N ARG A 168 -1.80 -16.77 5.37
CA ARG A 168 -0.53 -17.50 5.59
C ARG A 168 0.51 -17.21 4.49
N ARG A 169 0.06 -16.99 3.25
CA ARG A 169 0.93 -16.58 2.13
C ARG A 169 1.45 -15.17 2.31
N GLU A 170 0.57 -14.22 2.62
CA GLU A 170 0.88 -12.81 2.86
C GLU A 170 2.03 -12.65 3.86
N ARG A 171 1.98 -13.40 4.98
CA ARG A 171 3.01 -13.35 6.03
C ARG A 171 4.43 -13.64 5.52
N ARG A 172 4.60 -14.38 4.43
CA ARG A 172 5.93 -14.61 3.82
C ARG A 172 6.54 -13.34 3.21
N TYR A 173 5.73 -12.32 2.98
CA TYR A 173 6.13 -11.04 2.42
C TYR A 173 6.08 -9.93 3.47
N THR A 174 5.20 -10.04 4.47
CA THR A 174 4.91 -8.97 5.43
C THR A 174 5.31 -9.24 6.88
N TRP A 175 5.66 -10.48 7.25
CA TRP A 175 5.98 -10.84 8.64
C TRP A 175 7.50 -10.98 8.87
N PRO A 176 8.17 -10.01 9.53
CA PRO A 176 9.62 -9.94 9.56
C PRO A 176 10.25 -10.79 10.69
N SER A 177 9.76 -12.02 10.91
CA SER A 177 10.50 -12.98 11.74
C SER A 177 11.77 -13.49 11.04
N THR A 178 11.81 -13.35 9.72
CA THR A 178 12.96 -13.53 8.84
C THR A 178 12.96 -12.39 7.82
N PRO A 179 14.07 -12.09 7.13
CA PRO A 179 14.03 -11.12 6.02
C PRO A 179 12.96 -11.51 5.00
N VAL A 180 12.06 -10.58 4.71
CA VAL A 180 10.94 -10.76 3.77
C VAL A 180 11.09 -9.82 2.57
N LEU A 181 10.22 -9.96 1.57
CA LEU A 181 10.31 -9.13 0.36
C LEU A 181 10.20 -7.63 0.67
N LEU A 182 9.24 -7.22 1.50
CA LEU A 182 9.04 -5.80 1.81
C LEU A 182 10.27 -5.21 2.51
N ASP A 183 10.86 -5.97 3.44
CA ASP A 183 12.12 -5.65 4.11
C ASP A 183 13.27 -5.45 3.10
N LYS A 184 13.44 -6.40 2.18
CA LYS A 184 14.48 -6.34 1.15
C LYS A 184 14.33 -5.14 0.20
N LEU A 185 13.10 -4.74 -0.10
CA LEU A 185 12.84 -3.59 -0.97
C LEU A 185 13.13 -2.26 -0.26
N GLU A 186 12.84 -2.14 1.03
CA GLU A 186 13.27 -0.97 1.82
C GLU A 186 14.80 -0.89 1.91
N GLU A 187 15.45 -2.02 2.22
CA GLU A 187 16.90 -2.09 2.37
C GLU A 187 17.64 -1.63 1.09
N LEU A 188 17.08 -1.91 -0.09
CA LEU A 188 17.63 -1.45 -1.36
C LEU A 188 17.77 0.08 -1.42
N PHE A 189 16.77 0.80 -0.92
CA PHE A 189 16.71 2.26 -0.93
C PHE A 189 17.54 2.87 0.19
N ILE A 190 17.51 2.26 1.38
CA ILE A 190 18.35 2.66 2.52
C ILE A 190 19.83 2.60 2.13
N ARG A 191 20.27 1.51 1.47
CA ARG A 191 21.65 1.37 0.98
C ARG A 191 22.03 2.39 -0.09
N ALA A 192 21.04 3.00 -0.75
CA ALA A 192 21.24 4.08 -1.70
C ALA A 192 21.16 5.48 -1.07
N GLY A 193 21.05 5.57 0.27
CA GLY A 193 21.03 6.82 1.03
C GLY A 193 19.64 7.46 1.16
N PHE A 194 18.58 6.73 0.85
CA PHE A 194 17.21 7.22 0.98
C PHE A 194 16.60 6.87 2.33
N ASP A 195 15.74 7.76 2.83
CA ASP A 195 15.00 7.60 4.07
C ASP A 195 13.54 8.02 3.87
N SER A 196 12.59 7.23 4.36
CA SER A 196 11.16 7.52 4.26
C SER A 196 10.43 7.05 5.52
N PRO A 197 9.44 7.82 6.01
CA PRO A 197 8.59 7.41 7.14
C PRO A 197 7.76 6.15 6.83
N LEU A 198 7.60 5.77 5.55
CA LEU A 198 6.89 4.55 5.15
C LEU A 198 7.77 3.29 5.21
N MET A 199 9.07 3.41 5.52
CA MET A 199 9.98 2.27 5.67
C MET A 199 9.79 1.56 7.02
N TYR A 200 8.57 1.07 7.25
CA TYR A 200 8.17 0.52 8.54
C TYR A 200 8.98 -0.71 8.94
N PHE A 201 9.50 -1.51 8.01
CA PHE A 201 10.31 -2.68 8.37
C PHE A 201 11.64 -2.27 9.01
N HIS A 202 12.12 -1.05 8.75
CA HIS A 202 13.37 -0.52 9.33
C HIS A 202 13.13 0.51 10.43
N HIS A 203 11.99 1.21 10.44
CA HIS A 203 11.73 2.30 11.39
C HIS A 203 10.64 1.99 12.43
N SER A 204 9.72 1.05 12.18
CA SER A 204 8.63 0.77 13.13
C SER A 204 9.17 0.04 14.37
N PRO A 205 9.03 0.61 15.59
CA PRO A 205 9.46 -0.06 16.81
C PRO A 205 8.79 -1.42 17.01
N GLY A 206 7.53 -1.56 16.57
CA GLY A 206 6.80 -2.83 16.64
C GLY A 206 7.43 -3.92 15.78
N LEU A 207 7.73 -3.62 14.51
CA LEU A 207 8.34 -4.59 13.59
C LEU A 207 9.79 -4.91 13.96
N LEU A 208 10.54 -3.92 14.44
CA LEU A 208 11.89 -4.12 14.98
C LEU A 208 11.89 -5.05 16.20
N ARG A 209 10.91 -4.93 17.10
CA ARG A 209 10.74 -5.88 18.21
C ARG A 209 10.49 -7.31 17.71
N VAL A 210 9.65 -7.50 16.70
CA VAL A 210 9.39 -8.83 16.12
C VAL A 210 10.67 -9.44 15.52
N LYS A 211 11.47 -8.65 14.79
CA LYS A 211 12.79 -9.06 14.27
C LYS A 211 13.71 -9.50 15.40
N ASN A 212 13.87 -8.67 16.42
CA ASN A 212 14.77 -8.93 17.56
C ASN A 212 14.38 -10.18 18.35
N LEU A 213 13.08 -10.42 18.56
CA LEU A 213 12.60 -11.63 19.23
C LEU A 213 12.87 -12.89 18.40
N SER A 214 12.82 -12.79 17.08
CA SER A 214 13.08 -13.92 16.19
C SER A 214 14.57 -14.28 16.15
N VAL A 215 15.46 -13.28 16.16
CA VAL A 215 16.92 -13.48 16.31
C VAL A 215 17.26 -14.15 17.64
N LYS A 216 16.61 -13.75 18.74
CA LYS A 216 16.80 -14.38 20.05
C LYS A 216 16.35 -15.85 20.08
N LYS A 217 15.28 -16.20 19.37
CA LYS A 217 14.77 -17.58 19.27
C LYS A 217 15.61 -18.46 18.36
N HIS A 218 16.25 -17.89 17.35
CA HIS A 218 17.10 -18.59 16.39
C HIS A 218 18.41 -17.81 16.16
N PRO A 219 19.35 -17.86 17.12
CA PRO A 219 20.63 -17.19 16.95
C PRO A 219 21.35 -17.75 15.71
N LYS A 220 21.75 -16.87 14.79
CA LYS A 220 22.61 -17.28 13.67
C LYS A 220 23.92 -17.80 14.27
N LYS A 221 24.33 -19.03 13.94
CA LYS A 221 25.68 -19.49 14.25
C LYS A 221 26.68 -18.54 13.58
N PRO A 222 27.71 -18.06 14.29
CA PRO A 222 28.78 -17.31 13.65
C PRO A 222 29.44 -18.20 12.58
N ALA A 223 29.76 -17.57 11.45
CA ALA A 223 30.49 -18.20 10.34
C ALA A 223 31.94 -18.51 10.76
#